data_AF-A0A352SIY2-F1
#
_entry.id   AF-A0A352SIY2-F1
#
_cell.length_a   1.000
_cell.length_b   1.000
_cell.length_c   1.000
_cell.angle_alpha   90.00
_cell.angle_beta   90.00
_cell.angle_gamma   90.00
#
_symmetry.space_group_name_H-M   'P 1'
#
loop_
_entity.id
_entity.type
_entity.pdbx_description
1 polymer ?
#
loop_
_entity_poly.entity_id
_entity_poly.type
_entity_poly.pdbx_seq_one_letter_code
_entity_poly.pdbx_strand_id
1 'polypeptide(L)'
;MKKAIVATKVGMTQIFNEDGVLTPVTVLQAGPVYVSQIKTVENDGYEAVQVAYGDVREKLVIKPVKGHLEKAGIENKRFLAEFKFENAAEYELGQEIKADIFEAGDKIDVTAKTKGKGFQGAIKRHGQSRGPMGHGSKFHRHAGSNGSASDPSKVFKGKKMPGQMGAVQVTIQNLEIVRVDAENNLILVKGAVPGPKKSTVIIKESVKA
;
A
#
# COMPACT_ATOMS: atom_id res chain seq x y z
N MET A 1 12.36 10.93 4.82
CA MET A 1 11.99 10.60 3.43
C MET A 1 11.70 11.90 2.69
N LYS A 2 12.08 11.97 1.41
CA LYS A 2 11.93 13.20 0.60
C LYS A 2 10.81 13.08 -0.43
N LYS A 3 10.58 11.88 -0.97
CA LYS A 3 9.58 11.64 -2.03
C LYS A 3 8.50 10.65 -1.58
N ALA A 4 7.23 11.05 -1.70
CA ALA A 4 6.09 10.14 -1.48
C ALA A 4 4.86 10.63 -2.24
N ILE A 5 4.04 9.69 -2.72
CA ILE A 5 2.79 10.01 -3.42
C ILE A 5 1.73 8.93 -3.17
N VAL A 6 0.46 9.33 -3.30
CA VAL A 6 -0.67 8.40 -3.31
C VAL A 6 -1.04 8.10 -4.76
N ALA A 7 -1.25 6.84 -5.07
CA ALA A 7 -1.59 6.41 -6.42
C ALA A 7 -2.72 5.36 -6.42
N THR A 8 -3.29 5.10 -7.59
CA THR A 8 -4.22 3.99 -7.81
C THR A 8 -3.54 2.90 -8.62
N LYS A 9 -3.64 1.65 -8.18
CA LYS A 9 -3.16 0.50 -8.96
C LYS A 9 -4.04 0.25 -10.18
N VAL A 10 -3.58 0.62 -11.37
CA VAL A 10 -4.33 0.46 -12.62
C VAL A 10 -4.30 -0.98 -13.11
N GLY A 11 -3.17 -1.67 -12.99
CA GLY A 11 -3.04 -3.02 -13.52
C GLY A 11 -1.59 -3.48 -13.62
N MET A 12 -1.38 -4.58 -14.33
CA MET A 12 -0.05 -5.07 -14.67
C MET A 12 0.05 -5.21 -16.19
N THR A 13 1.25 -4.96 -16.70
CA THR A 13 1.63 -5.16 -18.09
C THR A 13 3.08 -5.64 -18.14
N GLN A 14 3.63 -5.79 -19.34
CA GLN A 14 5.03 -6.10 -19.58
C GLN A 14 5.61 -5.08 -20.54
N ILE A 15 6.89 -4.79 -20.38
CA ILE A 15 7.67 -3.95 -21.28
C ILE A 15 8.89 -4.73 -21.74
N PHE A 16 9.29 -4.50 -22.99
CA PHE A 16 10.56 -5.01 -23.52
C PHE A 16 11.60 -3.91 -23.37
N ASN A 17 12.69 -4.23 -22.68
CA ASN A 17 13.83 -3.32 -22.58
C ASN A 17 14.62 -3.34 -23.89
N GLU A 18 15.55 -2.40 -24.05
CA GLU A 18 16.43 -2.32 -25.23
C GLU A 18 17.25 -3.60 -25.44
N ASP A 19 17.59 -4.30 -24.37
CA ASP A 19 18.29 -5.60 -24.38
C ASP A 19 17.38 -6.79 -24.78
N GLY A 20 16.11 -6.55 -25.15
CA GLY A 20 15.13 -7.58 -25.48
C GLY A 20 14.55 -8.33 -24.28
N VAL A 21 14.90 -7.92 -23.05
CA VAL A 21 14.40 -8.55 -21.81
C VAL A 21 12.96 -8.12 -21.53
N LEU A 22 12.08 -9.11 -21.29
CA LEU A 22 10.70 -8.88 -20.86
C LEU A 22 10.65 -8.58 -19.36
N THR A 23 10.30 -7.35 -19.00
CA THR A 23 10.16 -6.91 -17.61
C THR A 23 8.69 -6.79 -17.22
N PRO A 24 8.19 -7.55 -16.22
CA PRO A 24 6.83 -7.39 -15.71
C PRO A 24 6.73 -6.11 -14.88
N VAL A 25 5.71 -5.30 -15.15
CA VAL A 25 5.51 -4.00 -14.48
C VAL A 25 4.09 -3.84 -13.97
N THR A 26 3.93 -3.19 -12.83
CA THR A 26 2.66 -2.67 -12.32
C THR A 26 2.52 -1.21 -12.72
N VAL A 27 1.38 -0.86 -13.30
CA VAL A 27 1.03 0.53 -13.66
C VAL A 27 0.29 1.17 -12.47
N LEU A 28 0.86 2.26 -11.96
CA LEU A 28 0.29 3.06 -10.88
C LEU A 28 -0.04 4.46 -11.40
N GLN A 29 -1.27 4.92 -11.18
CA GLN A 29 -1.69 6.27 -11.56
C GLN A 29 -1.61 7.20 -10.36
N ALA A 30 -0.65 8.12 -10.40
CA ALA A 30 -0.21 8.96 -9.29
C ALA A 30 -0.54 10.44 -9.56
N GLY A 31 -1.80 10.76 -9.86
CA GLY A 31 -2.19 12.16 -9.98
C GLY A 31 -3.65 12.42 -10.38
N PRO A 32 -4.13 13.66 -10.14
CA PRO A 32 -3.44 14.71 -9.37
C PRO A 32 -3.59 14.51 -7.85
N VAL A 33 -2.52 14.78 -7.09
CA VAL A 33 -2.49 14.75 -5.61
C VAL A 33 -2.25 16.17 -5.10
N TYR A 34 -2.98 16.61 -4.07
CA TYR A 34 -2.89 17.99 -3.56
C TYR A 34 -2.54 18.05 -2.08
N VAL A 35 -1.78 19.05 -1.64
CA VAL A 35 -1.43 19.26 -0.22
C VAL A 35 -2.60 19.89 0.55
N SER A 36 -3.28 19.12 1.40
CA SER A 36 -4.44 19.60 2.18
C SER A 36 -4.10 20.26 3.50
N GLN A 37 -2.97 19.91 4.11
CA GLN A 37 -2.53 20.51 5.38
C GLN A 37 -1.01 20.36 5.53
N ILE A 38 -0.37 21.41 6.04
CA ILE A 38 1.01 21.36 6.51
C ILE A 38 0.97 21.37 8.03
N LYS A 39 1.62 20.38 8.64
CA LYS A 39 1.73 20.21 10.09
C LYS A 39 3.09 20.66 10.56
N THR A 40 3.11 21.43 11.64
CA THR A 40 4.33 21.97 12.25
C THR A 40 4.47 21.48 13.68
N VAL A 41 5.70 21.48 14.21
CA VAL A 41 5.95 21.08 15.61
C VAL A 41 5.13 21.92 16.60
N GLU A 42 4.99 23.22 16.34
CA GLU A 42 4.30 24.15 17.25
C GLU A 42 2.79 23.90 17.34
N ASN A 43 2.13 23.58 16.22
CA ASN A 43 0.69 23.40 16.18
C ASN A 43 0.24 21.93 16.38
N ASP A 44 1.00 20.98 15.84
CA ASP A 44 0.60 19.57 15.74
C ASP A 44 1.54 18.62 16.53
N GLY A 45 2.68 19.10 17.03
CA GLY A 45 3.67 18.31 17.76
C GLY A 45 4.61 17.48 16.87
N TYR A 46 4.49 17.57 15.55
CA TYR A 46 5.39 16.94 14.59
C TYR A 46 5.28 17.59 13.20
N GLU A 47 6.31 17.39 12.38
CA GLU A 47 6.32 17.86 10.99
C GLU A 47 5.79 16.78 10.04
N ALA A 48 4.80 17.15 9.24
CA ALA A 48 4.25 16.30 8.19
C ALA A 48 3.45 17.11 7.17
N VAL A 49 3.28 16.54 5.99
CA VAL A 49 2.38 17.05 4.96
C VAL A 49 1.24 16.05 4.80
N GLN A 50 0.01 16.54 4.92
CA GLN A 50 -1.18 15.81 4.56
C GLN A 50 -1.51 16.08 3.10
N VAL A 51 -1.77 15.02 2.35
CA VAL A 51 -2.18 15.09 0.95
C VAL A 51 -3.55 14.48 0.73
N ALA A 52 -4.22 14.97 -0.29
CA ALA A 52 -5.56 14.60 -0.72
C ALA A 52 -5.52 14.01 -2.14
N TYR A 53 -6.20 12.87 -2.33
CA TYR A 53 -6.19 12.13 -3.59
C TYR A 53 -7.55 11.50 -3.95
N GLY A 54 -7.82 11.45 -5.25
CA GLY A 54 -8.93 10.73 -5.87
C GLY A 54 -10.24 11.50 -5.83
N ASP A 55 -10.78 11.86 -6.98
CA ASP A 55 -11.96 12.71 -7.06
C ASP A 55 -13.21 12.04 -6.48
N VAL A 56 -14.03 12.85 -5.80
CA VAL A 56 -15.30 12.40 -5.25
C VAL A 56 -16.37 13.46 -5.46
N ARG A 57 -17.58 13.00 -5.80
CA ARG A 57 -18.75 13.88 -5.96
C ARG A 57 -19.07 14.56 -4.63
N GLU A 58 -19.34 15.85 -4.67
CA GLU A 58 -19.63 16.68 -3.49
C GLU A 58 -20.66 16.05 -2.53
N LYS A 59 -21.75 15.48 -3.08
CA LYS A 59 -22.81 14.82 -2.29
C LYS A 59 -22.36 13.65 -1.42
N LEU A 60 -21.17 13.08 -1.68
CA LEU A 60 -20.63 11.94 -0.94
C LEU A 60 -19.66 12.38 0.16
N VAL A 61 -19.31 13.67 0.24
CA VAL A 61 -18.39 14.22 1.22
C VAL A 61 -19.17 14.78 2.41
N ILE A 62 -18.73 14.43 3.61
CA ILE A 62 -19.29 14.96 4.85
C ILE A 62 -18.82 16.40 5.07
N LYS A 63 -19.69 17.24 5.65
CA LYS A 63 -19.42 18.69 5.84
C LYS A 63 -18.07 19.02 6.48
N PRO A 64 -17.58 18.31 7.52
CA PRO A 64 -16.28 18.63 8.13
C PRO A 64 -15.09 18.44 7.18
N VAL A 65 -15.11 17.37 6.37
CA VAL A 65 -14.05 17.09 5.39
C VAL A 65 -14.09 18.12 4.26
N LYS A 66 -15.30 18.53 3.84
CA LYS A 66 -15.47 19.58 2.84
C LYS A 66 -14.86 20.90 3.32
N GLY A 67 -15.20 21.37 4.53
CA GLY A 67 -14.64 22.61 5.08
C GLY A 67 -13.11 22.56 5.26
N HIS A 68 -12.56 21.38 5.60
CA HIS A 68 -11.11 21.16 5.68
C HIS A 68 -10.42 21.34 4.32
N LEU A 69 -10.97 20.75 3.26
CA LEU A 69 -10.41 20.86 1.90
C LEU A 69 -10.62 22.25 1.29
N GLU A 70 -11.76 22.90 1.57
CA GLU A 70 -12.04 24.28 1.13
C GLU A 70 -11.05 25.28 1.71
N LYS A 71 -10.63 25.10 2.98
CA LYS A 71 -9.58 25.93 3.59
C LYS A 71 -8.26 25.83 2.83
N ALA A 72 -8.00 24.67 2.21
CA ALA A 72 -6.82 24.44 1.38
C ALA A 72 -6.99 24.88 -0.09
N GLY A 73 -8.19 25.33 -0.49
CA GLY A 73 -8.49 25.69 -1.87
C GLY A 73 -8.56 24.48 -2.82
N ILE A 74 -8.78 23.27 -2.29
CA ILE A 74 -8.73 22.02 -3.06
C ILE A 74 -10.14 21.50 -3.28
N GLU A 75 -10.38 20.93 -4.46
CA GLU A 75 -11.59 20.18 -4.74
C GLU A 75 -11.78 18.98 -3.79
N ASN A 76 -13.01 18.49 -3.73
CA ASN A 76 -13.35 17.31 -2.91
C ASN A 76 -12.58 16.06 -3.36
N LYS A 77 -11.75 15.52 -2.45
CA LYS A 77 -11.00 14.27 -2.65
C LYS A 77 -11.44 13.17 -1.68
N ARG A 78 -11.22 11.91 -2.08
CA ARG A 78 -11.70 10.71 -1.41
C ARG A 78 -10.77 10.22 -0.31
N PHE A 79 -9.47 10.36 -0.52
CA PHE A 79 -8.45 9.82 0.37
C PHE A 79 -7.58 10.95 0.91
N LEU A 80 -7.30 10.90 2.21
CA LEU A 80 -6.30 11.72 2.87
C LEU A 80 -5.18 10.79 3.35
N ALA A 81 -3.93 11.19 3.15
CA ALA A 81 -2.75 10.48 3.63
C ALA A 81 -1.75 11.46 4.21
N GLU A 82 -1.00 11.06 5.22
CA GLU A 82 0.05 11.89 5.83
C GLU A 82 1.43 11.31 5.55
N PHE A 83 2.36 12.21 5.26
CA PHE A 83 3.75 11.93 5.00
C PHE A 83 4.65 12.77 5.90
N LYS A 84 5.52 12.11 6.66
CA LYS A 84 6.59 12.75 7.42
C LYS A 84 7.76 13.03 6.48
N PHE A 85 7.73 14.19 5.83
CA PHE A 85 8.81 14.66 4.98
C PHE A 85 9.89 15.35 5.81
N GLU A 86 11.15 15.18 5.43
CA GLU A 86 12.26 15.97 5.99
C GLU A 86 12.22 17.42 5.48
N ASN A 87 11.67 17.62 4.28
CA ASN A 87 11.50 18.90 3.62
C ASN A 87 10.04 19.39 3.67
N ALA A 88 9.34 19.13 4.77
CA ALA A 88 7.93 19.51 4.90
C ALA A 88 7.68 21.01 4.70
N ALA A 89 8.68 21.86 5.01
CA ALA A 89 8.62 23.31 4.86
C ALA A 89 8.66 23.81 3.41
N GLU A 90 9.06 22.96 2.45
CA GLU A 90 9.10 23.31 1.02
C GLU A 90 7.73 23.19 0.35
N TYR A 91 6.76 22.55 1.01
CA TYR A 91 5.43 22.36 0.47
C TYR A 91 4.52 23.53 0.82
N GLU A 92 3.66 23.90 -0.14
CA GLU A 92 2.65 24.93 0.04
C GLU A 92 1.25 24.31 0.13
N LEU A 93 0.36 24.98 0.86
CA LEU A 93 -1.03 24.56 0.99
C LEU A 93 -1.71 24.64 -0.40
N GLY A 94 -2.38 23.58 -0.82
CA GLY A 94 -3.01 23.49 -2.14
C GLY A 94 -2.08 23.12 -3.30
N GLN A 95 -0.77 22.97 -3.05
CA GLN A 95 0.19 22.57 -4.08
C GLN A 95 -0.15 21.22 -4.70
N GLU A 96 -0.04 21.14 -6.03
CA GLU A 96 -0.18 19.89 -6.78
C GLU A 96 1.15 19.11 -6.78
N ILE A 97 1.07 17.83 -6.46
CA ILE A 97 2.18 16.86 -6.51
C ILE A 97 1.88 15.87 -7.64
N LYS A 98 2.77 15.81 -8.63
CA LYS A 98 2.66 14.94 -9.81
C LYS A 98 3.59 13.74 -9.72
N ALA A 99 3.51 12.85 -10.70
CA ALA A 99 4.35 11.67 -10.79
C ALA A 99 5.84 11.98 -11.06
N ASP A 100 6.15 13.19 -11.50
CA ASP A 100 7.48 13.72 -11.83
C ASP A 100 8.44 13.82 -10.64
N ILE A 101 7.94 13.74 -9.41
CA ILE A 101 8.80 13.67 -8.23
C ILE A 101 9.69 12.42 -8.22
N PHE A 102 9.34 11.39 -8.99
CA PHE A 102 10.14 10.17 -9.15
C PHE A 102 10.78 10.11 -10.53
N GLU A 103 11.91 9.43 -10.61
CA GLU A 103 12.65 9.20 -11.85
C GLU A 103 12.79 7.69 -12.14
N ALA A 104 13.12 7.35 -13.38
CA ALA A 104 13.44 5.96 -13.73
C ALA A 104 14.73 5.54 -13.01
N GLY A 105 14.75 4.33 -12.46
CA GLY A 105 15.83 3.82 -11.61
C GLY A 105 15.65 4.08 -10.11
N ASP A 106 14.75 5.00 -9.72
CA ASP A 106 14.44 5.24 -8.30
C ASP A 106 13.93 3.97 -7.63
N LYS A 107 14.39 3.76 -6.39
CA LYS A 107 13.93 2.66 -5.55
C LYS A 107 12.85 3.13 -4.58
N ILE A 108 11.75 2.39 -4.55
CA ILE A 108 10.55 2.74 -3.79
C ILE A 108 10.04 1.59 -2.94
N ASP A 109 9.35 1.98 -1.86
CA ASP A 109 8.57 1.11 -1.00
C ASP A 109 7.09 1.37 -1.25
N VAL A 110 6.34 0.33 -1.64
CA VAL A 110 4.91 0.45 -1.97
C VAL A 110 4.05 -0.24 -0.94
N THR A 111 3.16 0.53 -0.33
CA THR A 111 2.27 0.11 0.76
C THR A 111 0.82 0.11 0.29
N ALA A 112 0.11 -1.01 0.49
CA ALA A 112 -1.33 -1.06 0.23
C ALA A 112 -2.03 -2.14 1.06
N LYS A 113 -3.37 -2.11 1.07
CA LYS A 113 -4.19 -3.19 1.62
C LYS A 113 -4.19 -4.37 0.66
N THR A 114 -3.78 -5.54 1.15
CA THR A 114 -3.73 -6.79 0.38
C THR A 114 -5.13 -7.30 0.01
N LYS A 115 -5.22 -8.12 -1.04
CA LYS A 115 -6.46 -8.81 -1.39
C LYS A 115 -6.94 -9.68 -0.22
N GLY A 116 -8.16 -9.45 0.23
CA GLY A 116 -8.81 -10.30 1.24
C GLY A 116 -9.10 -11.69 0.70
N LYS A 117 -8.84 -12.71 1.50
CA LYS A 117 -9.14 -14.12 1.19
C LYS A 117 -10.21 -14.69 2.13
N GLY A 118 -10.76 -13.92 3.07
CA GLY A 118 -11.73 -14.40 4.05
C GLY A 118 -11.10 -15.32 5.10
N PHE A 119 -11.94 -16.15 5.76
CA PHE A 119 -11.48 -17.15 6.72
C PHE A 119 -10.74 -18.29 5.99
N GLN A 120 -9.50 -18.55 6.37
CA GLN A 120 -8.63 -19.53 5.73
C GLN A 120 -8.11 -20.55 6.73
N GLY A 121 -8.06 -21.81 6.28
CA GLY A 121 -7.43 -22.91 7.02
C GLY A 121 -5.93 -22.73 7.19
N ALA A 122 -5.34 -23.46 8.14
CA ALA A 122 -3.95 -23.30 8.54
C ALA A 122 -2.95 -23.62 7.39
N ILE A 123 -3.30 -24.54 6.49
CA ILE A 123 -2.51 -24.85 5.28
C ILE A 123 -2.33 -23.60 4.41
N LYS A 124 -3.43 -22.96 3.97
CA LYS A 124 -3.36 -21.81 3.07
C LYS A 124 -2.83 -20.56 3.76
N ARG A 125 -3.18 -20.36 5.04
CA ARG A 125 -2.82 -19.17 5.82
C ARG A 125 -1.36 -19.18 6.26
N HIS A 126 -0.83 -20.34 6.64
CA HIS A 126 0.46 -20.48 7.32
C HIS A 126 1.42 -21.48 6.66
N GLY A 127 1.05 -22.09 5.54
CA GLY A 127 1.89 -23.05 4.83
C GLY A 127 2.06 -24.39 5.54
N GLN A 128 1.14 -24.78 6.43
CA GLN A 128 1.21 -26.08 7.09
C GLN A 128 1.02 -27.23 6.10
N SER A 129 1.67 -28.36 6.39
CA SER A 129 1.50 -29.59 5.62
C SER A 129 0.12 -30.21 5.83
N ARG A 130 -0.37 -30.93 4.82
CA ARG A 130 -1.54 -31.80 4.95
C ARG A 130 -1.19 -33.10 5.66
N GLY A 131 -2.18 -33.76 6.25
CA GLY A 131 -2.05 -35.13 6.74
C GLY A 131 -2.14 -36.17 5.60
N PRO A 132 -1.93 -37.46 5.90
CA PRO A 132 -2.04 -38.54 4.92
C PRO A 132 -3.43 -38.59 4.29
N MET A 133 -3.49 -38.92 2.99
CA MET A 133 -4.75 -39.03 2.23
C MET A 133 -5.29 -40.48 2.17
N GLY A 134 -4.50 -41.46 2.59
CA GLY A 134 -4.86 -42.87 2.62
C GLY A 134 -4.64 -43.49 4.01
N HIS A 135 -4.60 -44.82 4.06
CA HIS A 135 -4.31 -45.60 5.27
C HIS A 135 -5.22 -45.25 6.47
N GLY A 136 -6.53 -45.11 6.23
CA GLY A 136 -7.52 -44.87 7.30
C GLY A 136 -7.53 -43.47 7.92
N SER A 137 -6.70 -42.54 7.42
CA SER A 137 -6.65 -41.17 7.93
C SER A 137 -7.98 -40.45 7.72
N LYS A 138 -8.52 -39.85 8.81
CA LYS A 138 -9.65 -38.91 8.76
C LYS A 138 -9.20 -37.45 8.89
N PHE A 139 -7.88 -37.21 8.89
CA PHE A 139 -7.29 -35.92 9.23
C PHE A 139 -6.41 -35.42 8.08
N HIS A 140 -7.04 -34.80 7.08
CA HIS A 140 -6.32 -34.36 5.88
C HIS A 140 -5.86 -32.90 5.96
N ARG A 141 -6.72 -31.99 6.44
CA ARG A 141 -6.50 -30.53 6.33
C ARG A 141 -6.59 -29.76 7.65
N HIS A 142 -6.67 -30.48 8.77
CA HIS A 142 -6.71 -29.89 10.10
C HIS A 142 -5.31 -29.45 10.57
N ALA A 143 -5.25 -28.60 11.60
CA ALA A 143 -4.05 -27.87 12.03
C ALA A 143 -3.06 -28.68 12.91
N GLY A 144 -3.31 -29.97 13.12
CA GLY A 144 -2.51 -30.82 14.02
C GLY A 144 -2.63 -30.44 15.50
N SER A 145 -1.59 -30.76 16.27
CA SER A 145 -1.51 -30.46 17.69
C SER A 145 -1.33 -28.96 17.97
N ASN A 146 -2.04 -28.47 18.98
CA ASN A 146 -2.02 -27.07 19.40
C ASN A 146 -1.12 -26.77 20.60
N GLY A 147 -0.57 -27.79 21.28
CA GLY A 147 0.26 -27.61 22.47
C GLY A 147 0.86 -28.92 22.99
N SER A 148 1.61 -28.79 24.08
CA SER A 148 2.12 -29.93 24.86
C SER A 148 1.09 -30.38 25.90
N ALA A 149 1.38 -31.46 26.64
CA ALA A 149 0.54 -31.98 27.72
C ALA A 149 0.67 -31.12 29.00
N SER A 150 1.09 -31.73 30.12
CA SER A 150 0.95 -31.17 31.48
C SER A 150 1.68 -29.85 31.72
N ASP A 151 2.88 -29.68 31.16
CA ASP A 151 3.59 -28.39 31.16
C ASP A 151 3.84 -28.01 29.70
N PRO A 152 3.30 -26.89 29.18
CA PRO A 152 2.71 -25.73 29.88
C PRO A 152 1.17 -25.70 29.97
N SER A 153 0.47 -26.77 29.60
CA SER A 153 -1.01 -26.88 29.62
C SER A 153 -1.77 -25.69 28.99
N LYS A 154 -1.14 -25.01 28.02
CA LYS A 154 -1.74 -23.85 27.34
C LYS A 154 -1.27 -23.75 25.91
N VAL A 155 -2.07 -23.10 25.08
CA VAL A 155 -1.67 -22.70 23.74
C VAL A 155 -0.92 -21.37 23.84
N PHE A 156 0.30 -21.32 23.32
CA PHE A 156 1.08 -20.08 23.31
C PHE A 156 0.47 -19.03 22.37
N LYS A 157 0.61 -17.75 22.76
CA LYS A 157 0.25 -16.61 21.91
C LYS A 157 1.01 -16.68 20.58
N GLY A 158 0.35 -16.34 19.48
CA GLY A 158 0.93 -16.40 18.14
C GLY A 158 0.96 -17.80 17.51
N LYS A 159 0.39 -18.82 18.15
CA LYS A 159 0.22 -20.15 17.52
C LYS A 159 -0.53 -20.01 16.20
N LYS A 160 0.05 -20.60 15.15
CA LYS A 160 -0.45 -20.52 13.77
C LYS A 160 -1.73 -21.34 13.60
N MET A 161 -2.88 -20.68 13.72
CA MET A 161 -4.22 -21.26 13.58
C MET A 161 -4.98 -20.70 12.37
N PRO A 162 -6.08 -21.35 11.92
CA PRO A 162 -6.99 -20.79 10.92
C PRO A 162 -7.51 -19.41 11.30
N GLY A 163 -7.94 -18.62 10.31
CA GLY A 163 -8.49 -17.29 10.54
C GLY A 163 -8.50 -16.41 9.29
N GLN A 164 -8.88 -15.14 9.46
CA GLN A 164 -8.86 -14.15 8.39
C GLN A 164 -7.45 -14.04 7.75
N MET A 165 -7.41 -14.07 6.42
CA MET A 165 -6.19 -13.89 5.63
C MET A 165 -6.35 -12.76 4.62
N GLY A 166 -5.36 -11.87 4.53
CA GLY A 166 -5.41 -10.70 3.65
C GLY A 166 -6.25 -9.55 4.22
N ALA A 167 -6.54 -8.54 3.40
CA ALA A 167 -7.16 -7.27 3.83
C ALA A 167 -6.34 -6.51 4.89
N VAL A 168 -5.07 -6.87 5.04
CA VAL A 168 -4.10 -6.23 5.93
C VAL A 168 -3.17 -5.34 5.10
N GLN A 169 -2.66 -4.28 5.74
CA GLN A 169 -1.66 -3.40 5.14
C GLN A 169 -0.32 -4.12 5.06
N VAL A 170 0.28 -4.13 3.86
CA VAL A 170 1.60 -4.71 3.60
C VAL A 170 2.39 -3.72 2.76
N THR A 171 3.70 -3.67 3.02
CA THR A 171 4.67 -2.89 2.25
C THR A 171 5.61 -3.86 1.53
N ILE A 172 5.75 -3.71 0.22
CA ILE A 172 6.81 -4.36 -0.55
C ILE A 172 7.90 -3.30 -0.73
N GLN A 173 9.12 -3.64 -0.34
CA GLN A 173 10.24 -2.71 -0.32
C GLN A 173 11.15 -2.89 -1.52
N ASN A 174 11.96 -1.86 -1.81
CA ASN A 174 13.05 -1.92 -2.78
C ASN A 174 12.58 -2.35 -4.18
N LEU A 175 11.41 -1.84 -4.59
CA LEU A 175 10.93 -1.97 -5.96
C LEU A 175 11.56 -0.87 -6.82
N GLU A 176 11.86 -1.21 -8.07
CA GLU A 176 12.50 -0.31 -9.02
C GLU A 176 11.44 0.35 -9.91
N ILE A 177 11.53 1.66 -10.10
CA ILE A 177 10.73 2.38 -11.10
C ILE A 177 11.41 2.18 -12.45
N VAL A 178 10.68 1.61 -13.41
CA VAL A 178 11.22 1.40 -14.76
C VAL A 178 10.99 2.60 -15.66
N ARG A 179 9.85 3.27 -15.50
CA ARG A 179 9.51 4.45 -16.28
C ARG A 179 8.49 5.31 -15.55
N VAL A 180 8.61 6.61 -15.73
CA VAL A 180 7.63 7.62 -15.31
C VAL A 180 7.08 8.30 -16.55
N ASP A 181 5.78 8.50 -16.59
CA ASP A 181 5.07 9.27 -17.61
C ASP A 181 4.34 10.40 -16.90
N ALA A 182 4.94 11.59 -16.93
CA ALA A 182 4.43 12.78 -16.23
C ALA A 182 3.17 13.35 -16.90
N GLU A 183 3.01 13.17 -18.22
CA GLU A 183 1.84 13.67 -18.96
C GLU A 183 0.57 12.93 -18.51
N ASN A 184 0.67 11.61 -18.36
CA ASN A 184 -0.45 10.77 -17.95
C ASN A 184 -0.48 10.49 -16.43
N ASN A 185 0.47 11.04 -15.67
CA ASN A 185 0.70 10.75 -14.24
C ASN A 185 0.80 9.25 -13.94
N LEU A 186 1.56 8.51 -14.75
CA LEU A 186 1.74 7.07 -14.59
C LEU A 186 3.17 6.75 -14.11
N ILE A 187 3.26 5.81 -13.18
CA ILE A 187 4.51 5.24 -12.68
C ILE A 187 4.48 3.75 -12.97
N LEU A 188 5.48 3.27 -13.70
CA LEU A 188 5.68 1.86 -14.02
C LEU A 188 6.71 1.28 -13.06
N VAL A 189 6.24 0.38 -12.18
CA VAL A 189 7.07 -0.24 -11.15
C VAL A 189 7.35 -1.69 -11.52
N LYS A 190 8.60 -2.11 -11.44
CA LYS A 190 9.02 -3.50 -11.70
C LYS A 190 8.40 -4.46 -10.69
N GLY A 191 7.73 -5.50 -11.19
CA GLY A 191 7.10 -6.53 -10.36
C GLY A 191 5.70 -6.19 -9.87
N ALA A 192 5.27 -6.90 -8.83
CA ALA A 192 3.90 -6.85 -8.30
C ALA A 192 3.79 -5.96 -7.06
N VAL A 193 2.74 -5.14 -7.03
CA VAL A 193 2.36 -4.30 -5.87
C VAL A 193 1.22 -4.93 -5.07
N PRO A 194 1.09 -4.71 -3.74
CA PRO A 194 -0.02 -5.26 -2.97
C PRO A 194 -1.39 -4.71 -3.42
N GLY A 195 -2.44 -5.49 -3.16
CA GLY A 195 -3.83 -5.06 -3.39
C GLY A 195 -4.41 -5.39 -4.78
N PRO A 196 -5.75 -5.32 -4.91
CA PRO A 196 -6.46 -5.54 -6.17
C PRO A 196 -6.31 -4.39 -7.16
N LYS A 197 -6.81 -4.58 -8.39
CA LYS A 197 -6.95 -3.49 -9.37
C LYS A 197 -7.86 -2.40 -8.77
N LYS A 198 -7.56 -1.14 -9.06
CA LYS A 198 -8.22 0.07 -8.54
C LYS A 198 -8.07 0.32 -7.04
N SER A 199 -7.19 -0.38 -6.33
CA SER A 199 -6.89 -0.04 -4.93
C SER A 199 -5.95 1.15 -4.85
N THR A 200 -6.15 1.99 -3.83
CA THR A 200 -5.21 3.03 -3.43
C THR A 200 -3.92 2.38 -2.91
N VAL A 201 -2.79 2.90 -3.36
CA VAL A 201 -1.45 2.52 -2.96
C VAL A 201 -0.69 3.77 -2.52
N ILE A 202 0.20 3.59 -1.56
CA ILE A 202 1.09 4.63 -1.08
C ILE A 202 2.49 4.27 -1.55
N ILE A 203 3.14 5.18 -2.27
CA ILE A 203 4.50 5.04 -2.76
C ILE A 203 5.37 5.97 -1.93
N LYS A 204 6.50 5.45 -1.45
CA LYS A 204 7.52 6.22 -0.73
C LYS A 204 8.88 5.89 -1.32
N GLU A 205 9.81 6.81 -1.24
CA GLU A 205 11.23 6.53 -1.38
C GLU A 205 11.64 5.35 -0.47
N SER A 206 12.50 4.46 -0.97
CA SER A 206 12.87 3.26 -0.22
C SER A 206 13.72 3.61 0.99
N VAL A 207 13.42 3.00 2.14
CA VAL A 207 14.18 3.21 3.39
C VAL A 207 15.54 2.47 3.38
N LYS A 208 15.77 1.61 2.38
CA LYS A 208 16.91 0.67 2.34
C LYS A 208 17.86 0.88 1.16
N ALA A 209 17.56 1.83 0.27
CA ALA A 209 18.30 2.07 -0.95
C ALA A 209 19.45 3.05 -0.72
#